data_AF-A0A925DEU8-F1
#
_entry.id   AF-A0A925DEU8-F1
#
_cell.length_a   1.000
_cell.length_b   1.000
_cell.length_c   1.000
_cell.angle_alpha   90.00
_cell.angle_beta   90.00
_cell.angle_gamma   90.00
#
_symmetry.space_group_name_H-M   'P 1'
#
loop_
_entity.id
_entity.type
_entity.pdbx_description
1 polymer ?
#
loop_
_entity_poly.entity_id
_entity_poly.type
_entity_poly.pdbx_seq_one_letter_code
_entity_poly.pdbx_strand_id
1 'polypeptide(L)'
;MFSRRQLLQSTSCGFGMLALAGMFESLGLRNSAVLGASESANPLLPKQPHFPAKAKRVIFMFMQGAPSHVDTFDYKPQLEKDDGKTAGNGKGNRKLLKSPFAFNKAGNSGIQISELFPNLAKHADDL
;
A
#
# COMPACT_ATOMS: atom_id res chain seq x y z
N MET A 1 -2.24 -38.35 29.04
CA MET A 1 -3.10 -37.52 29.92
C MET A 1 -3.83 -36.52 29.04
N PHE A 2 -5.17 -36.51 29.07
CA PHE A 2 -5.96 -35.53 28.31
C PHE A 2 -6.01 -34.20 29.07
N SER A 3 -5.88 -33.07 28.37
CA SER A 3 -6.08 -31.75 28.98
C SER A 3 -7.58 -31.48 29.20
N ARG A 4 -7.91 -30.65 30.19
CA ARG A 4 -9.31 -30.26 30.49
C ARG A 4 -10.05 -29.71 29.27
N ARG A 5 -9.35 -28.99 28.40
CA ARG A 5 -9.89 -28.45 27.14
C ARG A 5 -10.22 -29.55 26.13
N GLN A 6 -9.33 -30.53 25.97
CA GLN A 6 -9.56 -31.67 25.08
C GLN A 6 -10.72 -32.53 25.57
N LEU A 7 -10.81 -32.75 26.89
CA LEU A 7 -11.93 -33.46 27.49
C LEU A 7 -13.26 -32.76 27.18
N LEU A 8 -13.36 -31.45 27.44
CA LEU A 8 -14.56 -30.66 27.17
C LEU A 8 -14.92 -30.62 25.67
N GLN A 9 -13.94 -30.49 24.77
CA GLN A 9 -14.19 -30.52 23.33
C GLN A 9 -14.71 -31.87 22.85
N SER A 10 -14.21 -32.97 23.41
CA SER A 10 -14.64 -34.32 23.02
C SER A 10 -16.01 -34.70 23.56
N THR A 11 -16.37 -34.28 24.78
CA THR A 11 -17.61 -34.70 25.46
C THR A 11 -18.80 -33.79 25.18
N SER A 12 -18.60 -32.49 25.00
CA SER A 12 -19.71 -31.55 24.72
C SER A 12 -20.12 -31.52 23.25
N CYS A 13 -19.17 -31.71 22.33
CA CYS A 13 -19.44 -31.74 20.88
C CYS A 13 -19.66 -33.16 20.32
N GLY A 14 -19.38 -34.21 21.09
CA GLY A 14 -19.39 -35.60 20.62
C GLY A 14 -20.80 -36.16 20.36
N PHE A 15 -21.75 -35.92 21.25
CA PHE A 15 -23.12 -36.46 21.08
C PHE A 15 -23.87 -35.79 19.91
N GLY A 16 -23.66 -34.49 19.70
CA GLY A 16 -24.21 -33.77 18.54
C GLY A 16 -23.66 -34.29 17.20
N MET A 17 -22.41 -34.75 17.17
CA MET A 17 -21.80 -35.35 15.98
C MET A 17 -22.42 -36.70 15.60
N LEU A 18 -22.92 -37.48 16.57
CA LEU A 18 -23.66 -38.72 16.29
C LEU A 18 -24.99 -38.43 15.59
N ALA A 19 -25.74 -37.42 16.06
CA ALA A 19 -26.98 -37.00 15.40
C ALA A 19 -26.71 -36.46 13.98
N LEU A 20 -25.65 -35.66 13.80
CA LEU A 20 -25.23 -35.14 12.51
C LEU A 20 -24.79 -36.26 11.55
N ALA A 21 -24.06 -37.27 12.03
CA ALA A 21 -23.66 -38.43 11.24
C ALA A 21 -24.87 -39.23 10.74
N GLY A 22 -25.90 -39.40 11.59
CA GLY A 22 -27.16 -40.03 11.19
C GLY A 22 -27.94 -39.22 10.13
N MET A 23 -27.90 -37.89 10.21
CA MET A 23 -28.48 -37.01 9.17
C MET A 23 -27.69 -37.05 7.86
N PHE A 24 -26.36 -37.14 7.90
CA PHE A 24 -25.57 -37.33 6.69
C PHE A 24 -25.76 -38.70 6.05
N GLU A 25 -26.08 -39.73 6.84
CA GLU A 25 -26.48 -41.03 6.34
C GLU A 25 -27.85 -41.01 5.66
N SER A 26 -28.85 -40.37 6.28
CA SER A 26 -30.18 -40.25 5.68
C SER A 26 -30.21 -39.38 4.41
N LEU A 27 -29.28 -38.43 4.28
CA LEU A 27 -29.11 -37.58 3.10
C LEU A 27 -28.17 -38.18 2.04
N GLY A 28 -27.62 -39.38 2.26
CA GLY A 28 -26.69 -40.03 1.32
C GLY A 28 -25.32 -39.35 1.19
N LEU A 29 -24.96 -38.49 2.15
CA LEU A 29 -23.76 -37.65 2.15
C LEU A 29 -22.57 -38.30 2.89
N ARG A 30 -22.61 -39.61 3.18
CA ARG A 30 -21.55 -40.32 3.93
C ARG A 30 -20.16 -40.23 3.29
N ASN A 31 -20.09 -40.11 1.97
CA ASN A 31 -18.82 -39.93 1.23
C ASN A 31 -18.43 -38.46 1.02
N SER A 32 -19.19 -37.50 1.57
CA SER A 32 -18.91 -36.07 1.46
C SER A 32 -18.13 -35.53 2.66
N ALA A 33 -17.40 -36.39 3.38
CA ALA A 33 -16.41 -35.99 4.39
C ALA A 33 -15.14 -35.35 3.78
N VAL A 34 -15.27 -34.71 2.61
CA VAL A 34 -14.32 -33.78 2.00
C VAL A 34 -15.04 -32.47 1.64
N LEU A 35 -15.97 -32.02 2.48
CA LEU A 35 -16.55 -30.68 2.39
C LEU A 35 -16.21 -29.90 3.66
N GLY A 36 -15.02 -29.32 3.63
CA GLY A 36 -14.52 -28.42 4.67
C GLY A 36 -13.08 -27.97 4.43
N ALA A 37 -12.29 -28.76 3.70
CA ALA A 37 -11.07 -28.32 3.05
C ALA A 37 -11.32 -28.26 1.53
N SER A 38 -12.26 -27.40 1.12
CA SER A 38 -11.97 -26.70 -0.13
C SER A 38 -10.67 -25.98 0.15
N GLU A 39 -9.60 -26.35 -0.54
CA GLU A 39 -8.52 -25.43 -0.83
C GLU A 39 -9.12 -24.27 -1.65
N SER A 40 -10.02 -23.51 -1.05
CA SER A 40 -10.23 -22.13 -1.43
C SER A 40 -8.88 -21.52 -1.09
N ALA A 41 -8.02 -21.47 -2.10
CA ALA A 41 -6.74 -20.77 -2.04
C ALA A 41 -7.02 -19.49 -1.28
N ASN A 42 -6.50 -19.41 -0.06
CA ASN A 42 -6.85 -18.36 0.88
C ASN A 42 -6.76 -17.04 0.11
N PRO A 43 -7.85 -16.25 -0.01
CA PRO A 43 -7.90 -15.11 -0.92
C PRO A 43 -6.89 -14.01 -0.53
N LEU A 44 -6.30 -14.14 0.67
CA LEU A 44 -5.23 -13.30 1.19
C LEU A 44 -3.82 -13.88 0.94
N LEU A 45 -3.70 -15.01 0.23
CA LEU A 45 -2.40 -15.53 -0.17
C LEU A 45 -1.72 -14.53 -1.11
N PRO A 46 -0.43 -14.24 -0.88
CA PRO A 46 0.35 -13.43 -1.80
C PRO A 46 0.26 -14.01 -3.22
N LYS A 47 -0.24 -13.21 -4.16
CA LYS A 47 -0.26 -13.58 -5.57
C LYS A 47 1.13 -13.46 -6.16
N GLN A 48 1.46 -14.34 -7.10
CA GLN A 48 2.69 -14.16 -7.87
C GLN A 48 2.58 -12.86 -8.70
N PRO A 49 3.62 -12.02 -8.73
CA PRO A 49 3.64 -10.84 -9.56
C PRO A 49 3.68 -11.24 -11.04
N HIS A 50 3.13 -10.39 -11.91
CA HIS A 50 3.17 -10.60 -13.36
C HIS A 50 4.59 -10.59 -13.94
N PHE A 51 5.54 -9.97 -13.23
CA PHE A 51 6.95 -9.86 -13.63
C PHE A 51 7.87 -10.19 -12.46
N PRO A 52 9.07 -10.73 -12.73
CA PRO A 52 10.07 -10.93 -11.69
C PRO A 52 10.49 -9.58 -11.08
N ALA A 53 10.53 -9.51 -9.75
CA ALA A 53 10.97 -8.31 -9.05
C ALA A 53 12.46 -8.03 -9.35
N LYS A 54 12.74 -6.90 -10.02
CA LYS A 54 14.12 -6.47 -10.30
C LYS A 54 14.79 -5.85 -9.06
N ALA A 55 14.03 -5.13 -8.24
CA ALA A 55 14.50 -4.50 -7.02
C ALA A 55 14.56 -5.52 -5.88
N LYS A 56 15.74 -5.72 -5.29
CA LYS A 56 15.94 -6.64 -4.16
C LYS A 56 15.67 -5.99 -2.80
N ARG A 57 15.75 -4.66 -2.72
CA ARG A 57 15.61 -3.87 -1.48
C ARG A 57 14.96 -2.52 -1.82
N VAL A 58 14.00 -2.10 -1.02
CA VAL A 58 13.39 -0.77 -1.09
C VAL A 58 13.65 -0.09 0.25
N ILE A 59 14.35 1.04 0.24
CA ILE A 59 14.60 1.86 1.42
C ILE A 59 13.65 3.05 1.31
N PHE A 60 12.60 3.06 2.12
CA PHE A 60 11.65 4.16 2.19
C PHE A 60 11.95 5.01 3.43
N MET A 61 12.43 6.23 3.22
CA MET A 61 12.79 7.15 4.30
C MET A 61 11.74 8.25 4.41
N PHE A 62 11.04 8.32 5.54
CA PHE A 62 10.15 9.44 5.86
C PHE A 62 10.89 10.42 6.77
N MET A 63 11.55 11.41 6.16
CA MET A 63 12.33 12.41 6.87
C MET A 63 11.50 13.68 7.09
N GLN A 64 11.22 14.00 8.36
CA GLN A 64 10.65 15.30 8.71
C GLN A 64 11.66 16.39 8.35
N GLY A 65 11.25 17.36 7.53
CA GLY A 65 12.11 18.44 7.05
C GLY A 65 12.75 18.21 5.67
N ALA A 66 12.33 17.19 4.92
CA ALA A 66 12.68 17.11 3.51
C ALA A 66 12.19 18.37 2.75
N PRO A 67 12.94 18.84 1.74
CA PRO A 67 12.52 19.98 0.94
C PRO A 67 11.18 19.69 0.25
N SER A 68 10.35 20.73 0.11
CA SER A 68 9.06 20.59 -0.54
C SER A 68 9.24 20.10 -1.98
N HIS A 69 8.35 19.24 -2.46
CA HIS A 69 8.46 18.74 -3.84
C HIS A 69 8.32 19.89 -4.86
N VAL A 70 7.48 20.89 -4.56
CA VAL A 70 7.32 22.10 -5.37
C VAL A 70 8.50 23.07 -5.30
N ASP A 71 9.47 22.82 -4.40
CA ASP A 71 10.72 23.57 -4.26
C ASP A 71 11.92 22.83 -4.87
N THR A 72 11.70 21.63 -5.45
CA THR A 72 12.78 20.73 -5.90
C THR A 72 12.72 20.49 -7.41
N PHE A 73 11.85 19.59 -7.87
CA PHE A 73 11.77 19.11 -9.26
C PHE A 73 10.40 19.35 -9.92
N ASP A 74 9.44 19.91 -9.18
CA ASP A 74 8.06 20.13 -9.63
C ASP A 74 7.75 21.62 -9.73
N TYR A 75 8.27 22.28 -10.76
CA TYR A 75 8.01 23.69 -11.00
C TYR A 75 6.54 23.95 -11.33
N LYS A 76 5.89 24.83 -10.56
CA LYS A 76 4.47 25.18 -10.74
C LYS A 76 4.29 26.67 -11.06
N PRO A 77 4.25 27.04 -12.35
CA PRO A 77 4.03 28.44 -12.75
C PRO A 77 2.72 29.04 -12.24
N GLN A 78 1.68 28.23 -12.05
CA GLN A 78 0.41 28.71 -11.49
C GLN A 78 0.56 29.07 -10.00
N LEU A 79 1.38 28.34 -9.26
CA LEU A 79 1.60 28.60 -7.84
C LEU A 79 2.32 29.94 -7.62
N GLU A 80 3.20 30.34 -8.54
CA GLU A 80 3.80 31.67 -8.54
C GLU A 80 2.77 32.78 -8.79
N LYS A 81 1.85 32.57 -9.74
CA LYS A 81 0.79 33.54 -10.08
C LYS A 81 -0.24 33.70 -8.97
N ASP A 82 -0.46 32.62 -8.21
CA ASP A 82 -1.45 32.56 -7.15
C ASP A 82 -0.85 32.74 -5.75
N ASP A 83 0.42 33.18 -5.67
CA ASP A 83 1.11 33.45 -4.41
C ASP A 83 0.29 34.39 -3.51
N GLY A 84 0.14 34.00 -2.25
CA GLY A 84 -0.64 34.73 -1.24
C GLY A 84 -2.16 34.60 -1.33
N LYS A 85 -2.72 33.99 -2.39
CA LYS A 85 -4.17 33.75 -2.50
C LYS A 85 -4.62 32.63 -1.57
N THR A 86 -5.87 32.67 -1.13
CA THR A 86 -6.44 31.61 -0.28
C THR A 86 -6.64 30.33 -1.09
N ALA A 87 -6.14 29.21 -0.59
CA ALA A 87 -6.35 27.90 -1.18
C ALA A 87 -7.83 27.50 -1.05
N GLY A 88 -8.56 27.44 -2.16
CA GLY A 88 -10.02 27.25 -2.17
C GLY A 88 -10.53 25.91 -1.63
N ASN A 89 -9.65 24.91 -1.48
CA ASN A 89 -10.05 23.52 -1.27
C ASN A 89 -9.62 22.95 0.10
N GLY A 90 -9.22 23.80 1.05
CA GLY A 90 -8.70 23.38 2.36
C GLY A 90 -9.52 23.89 3.55
N LYS A 91 -9.54 23.15 4.66
CA LYS A 91 -10.02 23.65 5.95
C LYS A 91 -9.08 24.77 6.44
N GLY A 92 -9.59 25.99 6.57
CA GLY A 92 -8.89 27.16 7.10
C GLY A 92 -8.36 28.12 6.02
N ASN A 93 -7.96 29.33 6.45
CA ASN A 93 -7.42 30.39 5.59
C ASN A 93 -5.96 30.12 5.18
N ARG A 94 -5.68 28.96 4.58
CA ARG A 94 -4.34 28.63 4.08
C ARG A 94 -4.04 29.47 2.84
N LYS A 95 -2.89 30.12 2.83
CA LYS A 95 -2.41 30.85 1.65
C LYS A 95 -1.54 29.94 0.80
N LEU A 96 -1.68 30.06 -0.51
CA LEU A 96 -0.74 29.52 -1.47
C LEU A 96 0.58 30.27 -1.31
N LEU A 97 1.69 29.53 -1.38
CA LEU A 97 3.03 30.06 -1.28
C LEU A 97 3.79 29.62 -2.52
N LYS A 98 4.36 30.57 -3.25
CA LYS A 98 5.33 30.26 -4.30
C LYS A 98 6.59 29.66 -3.69
N SER A 99 7.34 28.95 -4.53
CA SER A 99 8.69 28.54 -4.14
C SER A 99 9.56 29.78 -3.90
N PRO A 100 10.37 29.81 -2.83
CA PRO A 100 11.33 30.88 -2.62
C PRO A 100 12.58 30.74 -3.51
N PHE A 101 12.75 29.60 -4.18
CA PHE A 101 13.94 29.27 -4.95
C PHE A 101 13.71 29.50 -6.45
N ALA A 102 14.77 29.88 -7.15
CA ALA A 102 14.72 30.00 -8.60
C ALA A 102 14.75 28.62 -9.29
N PHE A 103 14.03 28.50 -10.40
CA PHE A 103 14.03 27.31 -11.25
C PHE A 103 14.72 27.59 -12.57
N ASN A 104 15.58 26.66 -12.99
CA ASN A 104 16.31 26.74 -14.25
C ASN A 104 16.05 25.47 -15.07
N LYS A 105 15.98 25.63 -16.40
CA LYS A 105 15.92 24.48 -17.32
C LYS A 105 17.27 23.75 -17.28
N ALA A 106 17.22 22.44 -17.10
CA ALA A 106 18.38 21.57 -17.02
C ALA A 106 18.33 20.49 -18.11
N GLY A 107 19.51 20.10 -18.60
CA GLY A 107 19.65 19.11 -19.67
C GLY A 107 19.00 19.52 -21.00
N ASN A 108 18.98 18.57 -21.92
CA ASN A 108 18.30 18.62 -23.21
C ASN A 108 16.78 18.40 -23.05
N SER A 109 16.37 17.67 -22.01
CA SER A 109 14.95 17.50 -21.65
C SER A 109 14.29 18.83 -21.26
N GLY A 110 15.08 19.80 -20.79
CA GLY A 110 14.60 21.12 -20.37
C GLY A 110 13.76 21.07 -19.10
N ILE A 111 13.89 20.00 -18.30
CA ILE A 111 13.22 19.86 -17.00
C ILE A 111 13.63 21.03 -16.10
N GLN A 112 12.66 21.58 -15.36
CA GLN A 112 12.93 22.68 -14.45
C GLN A 112 13.38 22.15 -13.10
N ILE A 113 14.61 22.48 -12.71
CA ILE A 113 15.21 22.06 -11.44
C ILE A 113 15.53 23.32 -10.62
N SER A 114 15.20 23.27 -9.33
CA SER A 114 15.51 24.31 -8.36
C SER A 114 17.02 24.53 -8.22
N GLU A 115 17.42 25.77 -8.00
CA GLU A 115 18.81 26.17 -7.73
C GLU A 115 19.43 25.47 -6.51
N LEU A 116 18.61 24.83 -5.68
CA LEU A 116 19.05 23.96 -4.57
C LEU A 116 19.92 22.77 -5.03
N PHE A 117 19.77 22.31 -6.28
CA PHE A 117 20.45 21.11 -6.78
C PHE A 117 21.35 21.41 -7.99
N PRO A 118 22.34 22.31 -7.88
CA PRO A 118 23.11 22.78 -9.03
C PRO A 118 23.99 21.68 -9.66
N ASN A 119 24.44 20.71 -8.85
CA ASN A 119 25.21 19.58 -9.35
C ASN A 119 24.32 18.47 -9.93
N LEU A 120 23.12 18.29 -9.38
CA LEU A 120 22.17 17.31 -9.91
C LEU A 120 21.63 17.77 -11.27
N ALA A 121 21.40 19.07 -11.43
CA ALA A 121 20.98 19.67 -12.70
C ALA A 121 21.96 19.40 -13.87
N LYS A 122 23.25 19.19 -13.58
CA LYS A 122 24.25 18.83 -14.62
C LYS A 122 24.05 17.43 -15.19
N HIS A 123 23.36 16.56 -14.47
CA HIS A 123 23.12 15.16 -14.82
C HIS A 123 21.64 14.88 -15.11
N ALA A 124 20.84 15.92 -15.39
CA ALA A 124 19.38 15.79 -15.48
C ALA A 124 18.89 14.77 -16.53
N ASP A 125 19.61 14.60 -17.63
CA ASP A 125 19.24 13.64 -18.69
C ASP A 125 19.79 12.22 -18.46
N ASP A 126 20.72 12.04 -17.50
CA ASP A 126 21.35 10.76 -17.19
C ASP A 126 20.67 10.02 -16.03
N LEU A 127 19.66 10.64 -15.40
CA LEU A 127 18.89 10.13 -14.25
C LEU A 127 17.62 9.39 -14.69
#